data_AF-A0A6J7LQH9-F1
#
_entry.id   AF-A0A6J7LQH9-F1
#
_cell.length_a   1.000
_cell.length_b   1.000
_cell.length_c   1.000
_cell.angle_alpha   90.00
_cell.angle_beta   90.00
_cell.angle_gamma   90.00
#
_symmetry.space_group_name_H-M   'P 1'
#
loop_
_entity.id
_entity.type
_entity.pdbx_description
1 polymer ?
#
loop_
_entity_poly.entity_id
_entity_poly.type
_entity_poly.pdbx_seq_one_letter_code
_entity_poly.pdbx_strand_id
1 'polypeptide(L)'
;MPSDASSRASANTAVSYVFTRLRSDPYDALRQDPETSINRQFLLAHDASFSLRASAGLMTSDLAVEACIDDLVTIDGISIPVSTKDSGDGHVLLTSCSPVTLPSGEHQLRTSTLSDIKIDNVILRSTLSAPAQPSSVAPIAQTRGRRSATIPECSTDCWIEMPEGWNVGWTASLDGRQLPASVASGGGHAVWFVPASSATDIKFTASWTPQRRMWFGIAVTLIAILCSLIVLCQPRLRRRTFLSTSPITAPAHKAKQQQSPTVALISSVLAAGALGALVISSVWGIAIAVLWAVLHRHPHAIRSIGFSLVALAMLYLLIQQKRYGFTAGFDWPSHFRRAHRPAMGGLVLMFLGSWARSEEPSGEHKRHPASV
;
A
#
# COMPACT_ATOMS: atom_id res chain seq x y z
N MET A 1 24.26 -13.10 -0.06
CA MET A 1 23.11 -13.69 -0.79
C MET A 1 22.29 -14.47 0.22
N PRO A 2 20.95 -14.35 0.27
CA PRO A 2 20.14 -15.20 1.14
C PRO A 2 20.46 -16.66 0.82
N SER A 3 20.39 -17.53 1.82
CA SER A 3 20.47 -18.98 1.60
C SER A 3 19.25 -19.41 0.77
N ASP A 4 19.35 -19.34 -0.55
CA ASP A 4 18.23 -19.55 -1.47
C ASP A 4 17.70 -20.98 -1.36
N ALA A 5 16.39 -21.13 -1.63
CA ALA A 5 15.73 -22.42 -1.72
C ALA A 5 16.38 -23.37 -2.74
N SER A 6 17.09 -22.82 -3.74
CA SER A 6 17.87 -23.58 -4.73
C SER A 6 19.04 -24.37 -4.11
N SER A 7 19.64 -23.88 -3.01
CA SER A 7 20.72 -24.60 -2.30
C SER A 7 20.25 -25.87 -1.58
N ARG A 8 18.94 -26.00 -1.38
CA ARG A 8 18.30 -27.19 -0.79
C ARG A 8 17.59 -28.07 -1.82
N ALA A 9 17.52 -27.62 -3.08
CA ALA A 9 16.91 -28.37 -4.15
C ALA A 9 17.87 -29.48 -4.62
N SER A 10 17.36 -30.70 -4.73
CA SER A 10 18.12 -31.82 -5.31
C SER A 10 18.09 -31.77 -6.84
N ALA A 11 18.91 -32.58 -7.51
CA ALA A 11 18.90 -32.71 -8.98
C ALA A 11 17.52 -33.12 -9.56
N ASN A 12 16.65 -33.75 -8.77
CA ASN A 12 15.31 -34.17 -9.19
C ASN A 12 14.23 -33.13 -8.86
N THR A 13 14.60 -32.02 -8.23
CA THR A 13 13.66 -30.95 -7.85
C THR A 13 13.54 -29.97 -9.00
N ALA A 14 12.33 -29.81 -9.55
CA ALA A 14 12.09 -28.86 -10.63
C ALA A 14 12.14 -27.41 -10.09
N VAL A 15 13.23 -26.69 -10.38
CA VAL A 15 13.43 -25.29 -9.97
C VAL A 15 13.30 -24.37 -11.18
N SER A 16 12.66 -23.21 -11.00
CA SER A 16 12.61 -22.16 -12.01
C SER A 16 13.24 -20.86 -11.49
N TYR A 17 13.95 -20.15 -12.35
CA TYR A 17 14.54 -18.85 -12.04
C TYR A 17 13.79 -17.76 -12.80
N VAL A 18 13.51 -16.65 -12.12
CA VAL A 18 12.81 -15.50 -12.70
C VAL A 18 13.67 -14.26 -12.50
N PHE A 19 14.03 -13.63 -13.61
CA PHE A 19 14.83 -12.41 -13.64
C PHE A 19 13.96 -11.29 -14.18
N THR A 20 13.83 -10.22 -13.42
CA THR A 20 13.07 -9.04 -13.83
C THR A 20 13.98 -7.83 -13.97
N ARG A 21 13.67 -7.03 -14.99
CA ARG A 21 14.28 -5.72 -15.20
C ARG A 21 13.81 -4.77 -14.12
N LEU A 22 14.74 -4.06 -13.49
CA LEU A 22 14.40 -2.95 -12.60
C LEU A 22 13.85 -1.80 -13.43
N ARG A 23 12.56 -1.54 -13.26
CA ARG A 23 11.91 -0.37 -13.85
C ARG A 23 12.19 0.84 -12.96
N SER A 24 12.32 2.00 -13.58
CA SER A 24 12.37 3.26 -12.85
C SER A 24 11.14 3.37 -11.95
N ASP A 25 11.33 3.69 -10.68
CA ASP A 25 10.21 4.09 -9.84
C ASP A 25 9.72 5.45 -10.37
N PRO A 26 8.52 5.55 -10.97
CA PRO A 26 8.01 6.82 -11.48
C PRO A 26 7.84 7.87 -10.37
N TYR A 27 7.95 7.46 -9.10
CA TYR A 27 7.83 8.31 -7.92
C TYR A 27 9.18 8.66 -7.27
N ASP A 28 10.31 8.09 -7.73
CA ASP A 28 11.66 8.53 -7.34
C ASP A 28 12.12 9.69 -8.24
N ALA A 29 12.40 10.84 -7.62
CA ALA A 29 12.83 12.04 -8.34
C ALA A 29 14.34 12.04 -8.65
N LEU A 30 15.12 11.15 -8.01
CA LEU A 30 16.57 11.11 -8.13
C LEU A 30 17.05 10.11 -9.19
N ARG A 31 16.24 9.08 -9.49
CA ARG A 31 16.59 8.05 -10.47
C ARG A 31 15.38 7.61 -11.30
N GLN A 32 15.39 8.02 -12.57
CA GLN A 32 14.29 7.76 -13.51
C GLN A 32 14.71 6.91 -14.71
N ASP A 33 15.99 6.52 -14.80
CA ASP A 33 16.48 5.62 -15.83
C ASP A 33 16.12 4.17 -15.49
N PRO A 34 15.29 3.49 -16.31
CA PRO A 34 15.08 2.06 -16.14
C PRO A 34 16.35 1.30 -16.54
N GLU A 35 16.60 0.16 -15.90
CA GLU A 35 17.74 -0.71 -16.22
C GLU A 35 17.77 -1.02 -17.73
N THR A 36 18.87 -0.83 -18.44
CA THR A 36 18.90 -1.01 -19.91
C THR A 36 19.01 -2.46 -20.35
N SER A 37 19.52 -3.33 -19.47
CA SER A 37 19.67 -4.76 -19.67
C SER A 37 19.60 -5.48 -18.33
N ILE A 38 18.91 -6.62 -18.28
CA ILE A 38 18.99 -7.52 -17.13
C ILE A 38 20.41 -8.09 -17.10
N ASN A 39 21.12 -7.91 -15.98
CA ASN A 39 22.42 -8.53 -15.72
C ASN A 39 22.39 -9.13 -14.31
N ARG A 40 22.28 -10.45 -14.21
CA ARG A 40 22.08 -11.16 -12.94
C ARG A 40 22.98 -12.38 -12.87
N GLN A 41 23.57 -12.58 -11.71
CA GLN A 41 24.24 -13.83 -11.35
C GLN A 41 23.28 -14.75 -10.61
N PHE A 42 23.35 -16.04 -10.88
CA PHE A 42 22.60 -17.07 -10.17
C PHE A 42 23.45 -18.34 -10.03
N LEU A 43 23.17 -19.13 -8.99
CA LEU A 43 23.89 -20.36 -8.68
C LEU A 43 23.00 -21.57 -8.95
N LEU A 44 23.52 -22.54 -9.70
CA LEU A 44 22.94 -23.86 -9.86
C LEU A 44 23.66 -24.86 -8.94
N ALA A 45 22.90 -25.52 -8.06
CA ALA A 45 23.44 -26.55 -7.18
C ALA A 45 23.80 -27.86 -7.92
N HIS A 46 23.15 -28.10 -9.06
CA HIS A 46 23.29 -29.30 -9.88
C HIS A 46 23.15 -28.93 -11.35
N ASP A 47 23.67 -29.78 -12.23
CA ASP A 47 23.42 -29.69 -13.67
C ASP A 47 21.91 -29.71 -13.94
N ALA A 48 21.46 -28.80 -14.80
CA ALA A 48 20.03 -28.64 -15.08
C ALA A 48 19.78 -28.16 -16.50
N SER A 49 18.63 -28.58 -17.05
CA SER A 49 18.13 -28.10 -18.34
C SER A 49 16.87 -27.25 -18.14
N PHE A 50 16.77 -26.18 -18.91
CA PHE A 50 15.70 -25.18 -18.83
C PHE A 50 15.08 -24.91 -20.20
N SER A 51 13.78 -24.66 -20.19
CA SER A 51 13.13 -23.89 -21.25
C SER A 51 13.21 -22.41 -20.88
N LEU A 52 13.78 -21.59 -21.75
CA LEU A 52 13.86 -20.14 -21.53
C LEU A 52 12.65 -19.48 -22.17
N ARG A 53 11.98 -18.62 -21.39
CA ARG A 53 10.97 -17.68 -21.88
C ARG A 53 11.35 -16.27 -21.47
N ALA A 54 11.07 -15.29 -22.31
CA ALA A 54 11.24 -13.89 -21.96
C ALA A 54 10.07 -13.09 -22.51
N SER A 55 9.79 -11.92 -21.94
CA SER A 55 8.82 -11.00 -22.52
C SER A 55 9.39 -9.60 -22.64
N ALA A 56 8.95 -8.88 -23.66
CA ALA A 56 9.30 -7.49 -23.93
C ALA A 56 8.04 -6.73 -24.36
N GLY A 57 7.93 -5.44 -24.02
CA GLY A 57 6.90 -4.57 -24.61
C GLY A 57 7.16 -4.33 -26.11
N LEU A 58 6.12 -4.37 -26.94
CA LEU A 58 6.21 -3.94 -28.34
C LEU A 58 6.45 -2.42 -28.39
N MET A 59 7.54 -2.02 -29.05
CA MET A 59 7.75 -0.64 -29.50
C MET A 59 7.32 -0.47 -30.97
N THR A 60 7.33 -1.55 -31.76
CA THR A 60 7.01 -1.56 -33.19
C THR A 60 6.23 -2.84 -33.57
N SER A 61 5.24 -2.70 -34.43
CA SER A 61 4.18 -3.68 -34.69
C SER A 61 4.57 -4.96 -35.46
N ASP A 62 5.80 -5.10 -35.94
CA ASP A 62 6.21 -6.16 -36.88
C ASP A 62 7.43 -6.98 -36.39
N LEU A 63 7.36 -7.51 -35.17
CA LEU A 63 8.40 -8.39 -34.59
C LEU A 63 7.96 -9.85 -34.49
N ALA A 64 7.18 -10.33 -35.46
CA ALA A 64 6.89 -11.76 -35.62
C ALA A 64 7.96 -12.40 -36.51
N VAL A 65 9.13 -12.69 -35.92
CA VAL A 65 10.17 -13.49 -36.58
C VAL A 65 10.03 -14.93 -36.07
N GLU A 66 9.51 -15.82 -36.91
CA GLU A 66 9.45 -17.26 -36.62
C GLU A 66 10.85 -17.92 -36.61
N ALA A 67 11.87 -17.24 -37.15
CA ALA A 67 13.25 -17.68 -37.10
C ALA A 67 13.91 -17.43 -35.72
N CYS A 68 14.88 -18.28 -35.39
CA CYS A 68 15.66 -18.16 -34.17
C CYS A 68 16.69 -17.03 -34.30
N ILE A 69 16.58 -16.02 -33.42
CA ILE A 69 17.54 -14.92 -33.29
C ILE A 69 18.39 -15.10 -32.03
N ASP A 70 19.68 -14.79 -32.09
CA ASP A 70 20.68 -15.16 -31.09
C ASP A 70 21.39 -13.96 -30.45
N ASP A 71 20.88 -12.74 -30.66
CA ASP A 71 21.50 -11.49 -30.21
C ASP A 71 20.81 -10.87 -28.98
N LEU A 72 19.79 -11.52 -28.42
CA LEU A 72 18.92 -10.96 -27.38
C LEU A 72 19.25 -11.40 -25.95
N VAL A 73 19.64 -12.66 -25.75
CA VAL A 73 19.90 -13.23 -24.42
C VAL A 73 21.18 -14.04 -24.46
N THR A 74 22.03 -13.82 -23.47
CA THR A 74 23.29 -14.56 -23.27
C THR A 74 23.35 -15.13 -21.87
N ILE A 75 23.92 -16.32 -21.74
CA ILE A 75 24.28 -16.93 -20.46
C ILE A 75 25.77 -17.26 -20.52
N ASP A 76 26.54 -16.73 -19.58
CA ASP A 76 28.01 -16.84 -19.54
C ASP A 76 28.70 -16.36 -20.83
N GLY A 77 28.09 -15.37 -21.49
CA GLY A 77 28.55 -14.84 -22.78
C GLY A 77 28.16 -15.70 -23.99
N ILE A 78 27.51 -16.84 -23.79
CA ILE A 78 27.01 -17.70 -24.87
C ILE A 78 25.60 -17.25 -25.24
N SER A 79 25.39 -16.94 -26.53
CA SER A 79 24.08 -16.60 -27.09
C SER A 79 23.09 -17.74 -26.98
N ILE A 80 21.87 -17.42 -26.52
CA ILE A 80 20.74 -18.35 -26.47
C ILE A 80 19.76 -17.97 -27.58
N PRO A 81 19.65 -18.77 -28.66
CA PRO A 81 18.72 -18.50 -29.74
C PRO A 81 17.26 -18.57 -29.27
N VAL A 82 16.48 -17.54 -29.57
CA VAL A 82 15.06 -17.41 -29.22
C VAL A 82 14.21 -17.14 -30.45
N SER A 83 13.01 -17.72 -30.51
CA SER A 83 11.97 -17.34 -31.46
C SER A 83 11.04 -16.31 -30.82
N THR A 84 10.39 -15.50 -31.64
CA THR A 84 9.51 -14.42 -31.20
C THR A 84 8.07 -14.68 -31.60
N LYS A 85 7.13 -14.39 -30.70
CA LYS A 85 5.69 -14.51 -30.96
C LYS A 85 4.96 -13.32 -30.33
N ASP A 86 4.12 -12.65 -31.10
CA ASP A 86 3.21 -11.63 -30.58
C ASP A 86 2.17 -12.25 -29.65
N SER A 87 2.02 -11.68 -28.45
CA SER A 87 1.05 -12.10 -27.43
C SER A 87 -0.31 -11.41 -27.61
N GLY A 88 -0.40 -10.36 -28.44
CA GLY A 88 -1.64 -9.64 -28.77
C GLY A 88 -2.10 -8.64 -27.71
N ASP A 89 -1.34 -8.48 -26.62
CA ASP A 89 -1.57 -7.58 -25.50
C ASP A 89 -0.54 -6.43 -25.43
N GLY A 90 0.18 -6.20 -26.54
CA GLY A 90 1.28 -5.24 -26.59
C GLY A 90 2.60 -5.80 -26.06
N HIS A 91 2.70 -7.12 -25.83
CA HIS A 91 3.94 -7.81 -25.48
C HIS A 91 4.37 -8.84 -26.54
N VAL A 92 5.67 -9.01 -26.71
CA VAL A 92 6.28 -10.10 -27.47
C VAL A 92 6.76 -11.15 -26.48
N LEU A 93 6.38 -12.40 -26.71
CA LEU A 93 6.90 -13.56 -26.03
C LEU A 93 8.09 -14.12 -26.82
N LEU A 94 9.22 -14.29 -26.14
CA LEU A 94 10.40 -14.94 -26.67
C LEU A 94 10.55 -16.32 -26.05
N THR A 95 10.84 -17.34 -26.85
CA THR A 95 11.04 -18.72 -26.37
C THR A 95 12.33 -19.29 -26.94
N SER A 96 13.15 -19.94 -26.12
CA SER A 96 14.36 -20.60 -26.61
C SER A 96 14.04 -21.65 -27.67
N CYS A 97 14.81 -21.64 -28.75
CA CYS A 97 14.67 -22.61 -29.83
C CYS A 97 15.12 -24.02 -29.46
N SER A 98 15.88 -24.16 -28.38
CA SER A 98 16.30 -25.46 -27.83
C SER A 98 16.46 -25.34 -26.31
N PRO A 99 16.36 -26.46 -25.56
CA PRO A 99 16.61 -26.45 -24.13
C PRO A 99 18.01 -25.91 -23.80
N VAL A 100 18.09 -25.04 -22.80
CA VAL A 100 19.34 -24.48 -22.29
C VAL A 100 19.85 -25.40 -21.18
N THR A 101 20.99 -26.05 -21.40
CA THR A 101 21.61 -26.93 -20.39
C THR A 101 22.80 -26.22 -19.76
N LEU A 102 22.80 -26.16 -18.43
CA LEU A 102 23.81 -25.47 -17.65
C LEU A 102 24.39 -26.44 -16.60
N PRO A 103 25.71 -26.52 -16.44
CA PRO A 103 26.33 -27.32 -15.39
C PRO A 103 26.04 -26.71 -14.01
N SER A 104 26.35 -27.44 -12.93
CA SER A 104 26.36 -26.85 -11.59
C SER A 104 27.43 -25.74 -11.50
N GLY A 105 27.11 -24.64 -10.84
CA GLY A 105 28.02 -23.50 -10.71
C GLY A 105 27.33 -22.15 -10.76
N GLU A 106 28.13 -21.10 -10.74
CA GLU A 106 27.65 -19.72 -10.94
C GLU A 106 27.51 -19.43 -12.43
N HIS A 107 26.40 -18.80 -12.78
CA HIS A 107 26.08 -18.39 -14.13
C HIS A 107 25.67 -16.92 -14.16
N GLN A 108 25.97 -16.25 -15.26
CA GLN A 108 25.58 -14.87 -15.52
C GLN A 108 24.60 -14.79 -16.67
N LEU A 109 23.38 -14.35 -16.40
CA LEU A 109 22.38 -14.04 -17.41
C LEU A 109 22.46 -12.56 -17.79
N ARG A 110 22.56 -12.30 -19.09
CA ARG A 110 22.56 -10.93 -19.65
C ARG A 110 21.66 -10.79 -20.86
N THR A 111 20.81 -9.76 -20.86
CA THR A 111 20.02 -9.38 -22.04
C THR A 111 20.74 -8.31 -22.86
N SER A 112 20.43 -8.24 -24.16
CA SER A 112 21.04 -7.28 -25.08
C SER A 112 20.72 -5.84 -24.71
N THR A 113 21.72 -4.98 -24.83
CA THR A 113 21.56 -3.52 -24.79
C THR A 113 21.43 -2.91 -26.18
N LEU A 114 21.87 -3.65 -27.20
CA LEU A 114 22.05 -3.18 -28.58
C LEU A 114 20.79 -3.39 -29.43
N SER A 115 19.86 -4.25 -29.01
CA SER A 115 18.56 -4.43 -29.65
C SER A 115 17.59 -3.31 -29.28
N ASP A 116 16.69 -2.97 -30.20
CA ASP A 116 15.53 -2.09 -29.93
C ASP A 116 14.51 -2.77 -28.99
N ILE A 117 14.55 -4.11 -28.93
CA ILE A 117 13.74 -4.91 -28.01
C ILE A 117 14.32 -4.79 -26.60
N LYS A 118 13.52 -4.27 -25.66
CA LYS A 118 13.87 -4.21 -24.24
C LYS A 118 13.15 -5.30 -23.46
N ILE A 119 13.88 -6.34 -23.08
CA ILE A 119 13.36 -7.47 -22.32
C ILE A 119 13.00 -7.02 -20.90
N ASP A 120 11.77 -7.30 -20.49
CA ASP A 120 11.21 -6.98 -19.17
C ASP A 120 11.48 -8.08 -18.14
N ASN A 121 11.42 -9.34 -18.58
CA ASN A 121 11.73 -10.49 -17.75
C ASN A 121 12.31 -11.65 -18.57
N VAL A 122 13.07 -12.50 -17.89
CA VAL A 122 13.54 -13.80 -18.39
C VAL A 122 13.21 -14.86 -17.34
N ILE A 123 12.66 -15.98 -17.78
CA ILE A 123 12.27 -17.12 -16.96
C ILE A 123 13.02 -18.35 -17.49
N LEU A 124 13.82 -18.96 -16.64
CA LEU A 124 14.40 -20.29 -16.87
C LEU A 124 13.53 -21.31 -16.15
N ARG A 125 12.66 -22.01 -16.88
CA ARG A 125 11.78 -23.03 -16.31
C ARG A 125 12.42 -24.40 -16.51
N SER A 126 12.65 -25.15 -15.43
CA SER A 126 13.22 -26.51 -15.51
C SER A 126 12.42 -27.39 -16.48
N THR A 127 13.12 -28.17 -17.29
CA THR A 127 12.49 -29.17 -18.17
C THR A 127 11.90 -30.35 -17.39
N LEU A 128 12.27 -30.53 -16.12
CA LEU A 128 11.62 -31.47 -15.20
C LEU A 128 10.24 -30.97 -14.75
N SER A 129 9.94 -29.68 -14.91
CA SER A 129 8.63 -29.13 -14.60
C SER A 129 7.61 -29.58 -15.65
N ALA A 130 6.78 -30.57 -15.31
CA ALA A 130 5.57 -30.83 -16.07
C ALA A 130 4.66 -29.58 -16.09
N PRO A 131 3.92 -29.32 -17.18
CA PRO A 131 2.82 -28.37 -17.14
C PRO A 131 1.84 -28.85 -16.06
N ALA A 132 1.73 -28.08 -14.98
CA ALA A 132 0.69 -28.34 -13.99
C ALA A 132 -0.65 -28.05 -14.67
N GLN A 133 -1.51 -29.06 -14.76
CA GLN A 133 -2.88 -28.88 -15.21
C GLN A 133 -3.73 -28.71 -13.94
N PRO A 134 -4.06 -27.47 -13.55
CA PRO A 134 -4.78 -27.24 -12.30
C PRO A 134 -6.18 -27.84 -12.40
N SER A 135 -6.57 -28.58 -11.36
CA SER A 135 -7.97 -28.99 -11.19
C SER A 135 -8.80 -27.79 -10.76
N SER A 136 -9.90 -27.52 -11.46
CA SER A 136 -10.84 -26.48 -11.07
C SER A 136 -11.83 -27.03 -10.05
N VAL A 137 -12.05 -26.29 -8.96
CA VAL A 137 -12.98 -26.67 -7.89
C VAL A 137 -14.13 -25.65 -7.85
N ALA A 138 -15.37 -26.14 -7.90
CA ALA A 138 -16.54 -25.29 -7.81
C ALA A 138 -16.72 -24.74 -6.37
N PRO A 139 -16.97 -23.43 -6.19
CA PRO A 139 -17.21 -22.87 -4.87
C PRO A 139 -18.60 -23.25 -4.35
N ILE A 140 -18.67 -23.65 -3.07
CA ILE A 140 -19.91 -23.81 -2.31
C ILE A 140 -20.45 -22.45 -1.86
N ALA A 141 -19.57 -21.53 -1.48
CA ALA A 141 -19.96 -20.18 -1.11
C ALA A 141 -18.90 -19.15 -1.53
N GLN A 142 -19.37 -18.04 -2.09
CA GLN A 142 -18.53 -16.96 -2.59
C GLN A 142 -19.11 -15.59 -2.21
N THR A 143 -18.72 -15.05 -1.06
CA THR A 143 -19.11 -13.70 -0.59
C THR A 143 -17.90 -12.77 -0.43
N ARG A 144 -18.08 -11.45 -0.29
CA ARG A 144 -16.93 -10.52 -0.20
C ARG A 144 -15.88 -10.88 0.88
N GLY A 145 -16.26 -11.58 1.94
CA GLY A 145 -15.35 -11.96 3.02
C GLY A 145 -15.23 -13.46 3.28
N ARG A 146 -15.83 -14.32 2.45
CA ARG A 146 -15.79 -15.78 2.65
C ARG A 146 -15.75 -16.53 1.32
N ARG A 147 -14.89 -17.53 1.27
CA ARG A 147 -14.81 -18.55 0.22
C ARG A 147 -14.94 -19.91 0.89
N SER A 148 -15.70 -20.80 0.30
CA SER A 148 -15.67 -22.21 0.70
C SER A 148 -15.88 -23.12 -0.50
N ALA A 149 -15.21 -24.26 -0.49
CA ALA A 149 -15.28 -25.27 -1.52
C ALA A 149 -15.04 -26.65 -0.89
N THR A 150 -15.47 -27.71 -1.58
CA THR A 150 -15.04 -29.08 -1.26
C THR A 150 -13.92 -29.43 -2.22
N ILE A 151 -12.77 -29.80 -1.67
CA ILE A 151 -11.59 -30.14 -2.46
C ILE A 151 -11.59 -31.65 -2.69
N PRO A 152 -11.31 -32.11 -3.92
CA PRO A 152 -11.15 -33.53 -4.22
C PRO A 152 -9.94 -34.13 -3.50
N GLU A 153 -9.72 -35.43 -3.67
CA GLU A 153 -8.55 -36.10 -3.11
C GLU A 153 -7.22 -35.43 -3.52
N CYS A 154 -6.30 -35.36 -2.57
CA CYS A 154 -4.97 -34.80 -2.73
C CYS A 154 -3.99 -35.96 -2.52
N SER A 155 -3.93 -36.88 -3.48
CA SER A 155 -3.18 -38.15 -3.35
C SER A 155 -1.67 -37.97 -3.17
N THR A 156 -1.17 -36.79 -3.56
CA THR A 156 0.18 -36.28 -3.28
C THR A 156 0.03 -34.87 -2.71
N ASP A 157 1.09 -34.33 -2.09
CA ASP A 157 1.07 -32.95 -1.60
C ASP A 157 0.61 -31.98 -2.69
N CYS A 158 -0.38 -31.14 -2.37
CA CYS A 158 -1.01 -30.24 -3.34
C CYS A 158 -1.12 -28.81 -2.82
N TRP A 159 -1.49 -27.89 -3.70
CA TRP A 159 -1.70 -26.49 -3.39
C TRP A 159 -3.10 -26.07 -3.83
N ILE A 160 -3.76 -25.28 -3.00
CA ILE A 160 -5.00 -24.61 -3.36
C ILE A 160 -4.65 -23.21 -3.81
N GLU A 161 -4.98 -22.86 -5.04
CA GLU A 161 -4.88 -21.50 -5.55
C GLU A 161 -6.26 -20.85 -5.57
N MET A 162 -6.36 -19.71 -4.92
CA MET A 162 -7.58 -18.91 -4.87
C MET A 162 -7.49 -17.81 -5.94
N PRO A 163 -8.56 -17.55 -6.73
CA PRO A 163 -8.49 -16.60 -7.84
C PRO A 163 -8.26 -15.15 -7.38
N GLU A 164 -8.52 -14.82 -6.12
CA GLU A 164 -8.17 -13.52 -5.56
C GLU A 164 -6.66 -13.34 -5.34
N GLY A 165 -6.20 -12.10 -5.51
CA GLY A 165 -4.83 -11.71 -5.24
C GLY A 165 -4.39 -12.01 -3.80
N TRP A 166 -3.11 -12.34 -3.65
CA TRP A 166 -2.50 -12.61 -2.35
C TRP A 166 -2.60 -11.42 -1.41
N ASN A 167 -3.06 -11.69 -0.19
CA ASN A 167 -3.12 -10.70 0.87
C ASN A 167 -3.13 -11.39 2.24
N VAL A 168 -2.36 -10.85 3.17
CA VAL A 168 -2.22 -11.34 4.56
C VAL A 168 -3.52 -11.31 5.38
N GLY A 169 -4.56 -10.62 4.90
CA GLY A 169 -5.88 -10.58 5.53
C GLY A 169 -6.69 -11.87 5.36
N TRP A 170 -6.35 -12.71 4.38
CA TRP A 170 -6.98 -14.00 4.18
C TRP A 170 -6.43 -15.05 5.14
N THR A 171 -7.34 -15.76 5.80
CA THR A 171 -7.01 -16.95 6.59
C THR A 171 -7.83 -18.13 6.11
N ALA A 172 -7.23 -19.31 6.03
CA ALA A 172 -7.91 -20.52 5.55
C ALA A 172 -7.92 -21.64 6.59
N SER A 173 -8.86 -22.56 6.43
CA SER A 173 -8.95 -23.82 7.16
C SER A 173 -9.36 -24.98 6.27
N LEU A 174 -8.91 -26.18 6.63
CA LEU A 174 -9.36 -27.47 6.09
C LEU A 174 -10.07 -28.24 7.20
N ASP A 175 -11.34 -28.59 6.99
CA ASP A 175 -12.17 -29.31 7.98
C ASP A 175 -12.13 -28.66 9.37
N GLY A 176 -12.09 -27.33 9.40
CA GLY A 176 -12.04 -26.53 10.63
C GLY A 176 -10.64 -26.38 11.25
N ARG A 177 -9.62 -27.07 10.73
CA ARG A 177 -8.22 -26.88 11.15
C ARG A 177 -7.59 -25.75 10.37
N GLN A 178 -7.07 -24.74 11.07
CA GLN A 178 -6.46 -23.58 10.45
C GLN A 178 -5.18 -23.97 9.70
N LEU A 179 -5.06 -23.50 8.47
CA LEU A 179 -3.85 -23.64 7.67
C LEU A 179 -2.83 -22.55 8.03
N PRO A 180 -1.54 -22.78 7.74
CA PRO A 180 -0.54 -21.72 7.73
C PRO A 180 -0.96 -20.52 6.85
N ALA A 181 -0.28 -19.40 7.03
CA ALA A 181 -0.49 -18.21 6.21
C ALA A 181 -0.30 -18.54 4.72
N SER A 182 -1.11 -17.92 3.85
CA SER A 182 -0.93 -18.06 2.41
C SER A 182 0.37 -17.43 1.95
N VAL A 183 0.93 -18.01 0.89
CA VAL A 183 2.02 -17.39 0.12
C VAL A 183 1.48 -16.91 -1.22
N ALA A 184 2.23 -16.03 -1.89
CA ALA A 184 1.87 -15.56 -3.22
C ALA A 184 2.30 -16.59 -4.28
N SER A 185 1.41 -16.93 -5.20
CA SER A 185 1.78 -17.67 -6.41
C SER A 185 2.60 -16.79 -7.36
N GLY A 186 3.20 -17.39 -8.39
CA GLY A 186 3.89 -16.63 -9.45
C GLY A 186 2.98 -15.67 -10.20
N GLY A 187 1.66 -15.89 -10.18
CA GLY A 187 0.65 -14.98 -10.72
C GLY A 187 0.12 -13.96 -9.71
N GLY A 188 0.64 -13.96 -8.48
CA GLY A 188 0.20 -13.04 -7.42
C GLY A 188 -1.08 -13.45 -6.71
N HIS A 189 -1.53 -14.70 -6.87
CA HIS A 189 -2.72 -15.23 -6.19
C HIS A 189 -2.39 -15.78 -4.80
N ALA A 190 -3.38 -15.86 -3.92
CA ALA A 190 -3.20 -16.52 -2.63
C ALA A 190 -3.17 -18.05 -2.81
N VAL A 191 -2.10 -18.69 -2.34
CA VAL A 191 -1.99 -20.16 -2.33
C VAL A 191 -1.76 -20.72 -0.92
N TRP A 192 -2.32 -21.90 -0.68
CA TRP A 192 -2.12 -22.66 0.56
C TRP A 192 -1.63 -24.08 0.26
N PHE A 193 -0.67 -24.54 1.06
CA PHE A 193 -0.18 -25.90 1.03
C PHE A 193 -1.19 -26.84 1.69
N VAL A 194 -1.43 -27.99 1.06
CA VAL A 194 -2.28 -29.07 1.54
C VAL A 194 -1.46 -30.35 1.54
N PRO A 195 -1.25 -31.00 2.70
CA PRO A 195 -0.54 -32.27 2.74
C PRO A 195 -1.37 -33.37 2.08
N ALA A 196 -0.69 -34.39 1.57
CA ALA A 196 -1.35 -35.53 0.94
C ALA A 196 -2.44 -36.15 1.85
N SER A 197 -3.62 -36.38 1.27
CA SER A 197 -4.79 -36.95 1.93
C SER A 197 -5.64 -37.72 0.93
N SER A 198 -6.09 -38.90 1.34
CA SER A 198 -7.02 -39.74 0.57
C SER A 198 -8.49 -39.36 0.78
N ALA A 199 -8.79 -38.29 1.52
CA ALA A 199 -10.16 -37.82 1.71
C ALA A 199 -10.64 -37.06 0.46
N THR A 200 -11.85 -37.38 -0.01
CA THR A 200 -12.44 -36.79 -1.23
C THR A 200 -13.29 -35.54 -0.97
N ASP A 201 -13.61 -35.29 0.29
CA ASP A 201 -14.63 -34.31 0.69
C ASP A 201 -14.07 -33.25 1.66
N ILE A 202 -12.81 -32.85 1.45
CA ILE A 202 -12.12 -31.95 2.38
C ILE A 202 -12.72 -30.54 2.25
N LYS A 203 -13.30 -30.03 3.33
CA LYS A 203 -13.95 -28.72 3.33
C LYS A 203 -12.92 -27.61 3.51
N PHE A 204 -12.67 -26.88 2.44
CA PHE A 204 -11.89 -25.66 2.49
C PHE A 204 -12.77 -24.46 2.82
N THR A 205 -12.29 -23.61 3.71
CA THR A 205 -12.90 -22.31 3.99
C THR A 205 -11.82 -21.24 4.14
N ALA A 206 -11.88 -20.20 3.31
CA ALA A 206 -11.08 -18.99 3.49
C ALA A 206 -11.97 -17.82 3.91
N SER A 207 -11.47 -16.99 4.82
CA SER A 207 -12.19 -15.82 5.34
C SER A 207 -11.30 -14.59 5.42
N TRP A 208 -11.91 -13.43 5.14
CA TRP A 208 -11.25 -12.13 5.19
C TRP A 208 -11.37 -11.53 6.60
N THR A 209 -10.27 -11.57 7.35
CA THR A 209 -10.24 -11.14 8.75
C THR A 209 -10.21 -9.61 8.97
N PRO A 210 -9.60 -8.76 8.10
CA PRO A 210 -9.50 -7.32 8.37
C PRO A 210 -10.83 -6.58 8.49
N GLN A 211 -11.92 -7.11 7.90
CA GLN A 211 -13.24 -6.49 7.97
C GLN A 211 -13.68 -6.23 9.42
N ARG A 212 -13.38 -7.15 10.34
CA ARG A 212 -13.79 -7.01 11.75
C ARG A 212 -13.09 -5.84 12.44
N ARG A 213 -11.81 -5.61 12.14
CA ARG A 213 -11.03 -4.47 12.67
C ARG A 213 -11.56 -3.14 12.14
N MET A 214 -11.94 -3.10 10.86
CA MET A 214 -12.57 -1.92 10.26
C MET A 214 -13.89 -1.57 10.95
N TRP A 215 -14.76 -2.56 11.23
CA TRP A 215 -16.01 -2.33 11.96
C TRP A 215 -15.80 -1.75 13.36
N PHE A 216 -14.79 -2.24 14.09
CA PHE A 216 -14.41 -1.64 15.37
C PHE A 216 -13.98 -0.17 15.22
N GLY A 217 -13.14 0.15 14.22
CA GLY A 217 -12.73 1.53 13.96
C GLY A 217 -13.90 2.46 13.60
N ILE A 218 -14.84 1.98 12.78
CA ILE A 218 -16.06 2.72 12.43
C ILE A 218 -16.91 2.96 13.67
N ALA A 219 -17.11 1.95 14.52
CA ALA A 219 -17.89 2.09 15.74
C ALA A 219 -17.27 3.14 16.68
N VAL A 220 -15.96 3.09 16.89
CA VAL A 220 -15.22 4.08 17.70
C VAL A 220 -15.39 5.49 17.12
N THR A 221 -15.29 5.63 15.80
CA THR A 221 -15.46 6.93 15.12
C THR A 221 -16.88 7.46 15.29
N LEU A 222 -17.91 6.61 15.12
CA LEU A 222 -19.30 6.99 15.33
C LEU A 222 -19.57 7.42 16.77
N ILE A 223 -18.99 6.72 17.75
CA ILE A 223 -19.08 7.10 19.18
C ILE A 223 -18.41 8.47 19.40
N ALA A 224 -17.21 8.68 18.86
CA ALA A 224 -16.51 9.96 18.99
C ALA A 224 -17.27 11.13 18.35
N ILE A 225 -17.88 10.91 17.18
CA ILE A 225 -18.77 11.89 16.53
C ILE A 225 -19.98 12.17 17.42
N LEU A 226 -20.62 11.13 17.96
CA LEU A 226 -21.77 11.29 18.84
C LEU A 226 -21.42 12.08 20.10
N CYS A 227 -20.29 11.77 20.76
CA CYS A 227 -19.79 12.54 21.91
C CYS A 227 -19.53 14.00 21.53
N SER A 228 -18.91 14.24 20.37
CA SER A 228 -18.64 15.59 19.86
C SER A 228 -19.95 16.37 19.61
N LEU A 229 -20.96 15.72 19.01
CA LEU A 229 -22.28 16.30 18.81
C LEU A 229 -22.98 16.60 20.13
N ILE A 230 -22.89 15.73 21.12
CA ILE A 230 -23.46 15.96 22.46
C ILE A 230 -22.81 17.21 23.09
N VAL A 231 -21.48 17.31 23.07
CA VAL A 231 -20.77 18.49 23.61
C VAL A 231 -21.14 19.77 22.86
N LEU A 232 -21.30 19.72 21.54
CA LEU A 232 -21.68 20.88 20.71
C LEU A 232 -23.15 21.29 20.90
N CYS A 233 -24.06 20.33 21.07
CA CYS A 233 -25.50 20.57 21.14
C CYS A 233 -26.00 20.83 22.56
N GLN A 234 -25.35 20.30 23.60
CA GLN A 234 -25.74 20.51 25.01
C GLN A 234 -25.90 22.00 25.40
N PRO A 235 -24.99 22.92 25.03
CA PRO A 235 -25.14 24.34 25.36
C PRO A 235 -26.33 24.99 24.64
N ARG A 236 -26.62 24.57 23.41
CA ARG A 236 -27.75 25.08 22.60
C ARG A 236 -29.10 24.57 23.10
N LEU A 237 -29.14 23.31 23.53
CA LEU A 237 -30.31 22.68 24.14
C LEU A 237 -30.58 23.25 25.54
N ARG A 238 -29.55 23.44 26.37
CA ARG A 238 -29.68 24.12 27.68
C ARG A 238 -30.10 25.58 27.53
N ARG A 239 -29.56 26.33 26.56
CA ARG A 239 -30.01 27.73 26.33
C ARG A 239 -31.48 27.84 25.97
N ARG A 240 -32.08 26.81 25.36
CA ARG A 240 -33.52 26.79 25.05
C ARG A 240 -34.42 26.51 26.26
N THR A 241 -33.91 25.85 27.31
CA THR A 241 -34.66 25.60 28.54
C THR A 241 -34.53 26.72 29.58
N PHE A 242 -33.66 27.71 29.38
CA PHE A 242 -33.50 28.87 30.27
C PHE A 242 -34.13 30.16 29.72
N LEU A 243 -35.35 30.08 29.17
CA LEU A 243 -36.30 31.20 29.21
C LEU A 243 -37.09 31.11 30.53
N SER A 244 -36.37 31.13 31.65
CA SER A 244 -36.95 31.40 32.96
C SER A 244 -36.03 32.39 33.63
N THR A 245 -36.59 33.57 33.85
CA THR A 245 -35.99 34.70 34.55
C THR A 245 -35.47 34.20 35.90
N SER A 246 -34.16 34.12 36.05
CA SER A 246 -33.52 33.95 37.36
C SER A 246 -32.30 34.88 37.40
N PRO A 247 -32.08 35.55 38.54
CA PRO A 247 -31.07 36.57 38.67
C PRO A 247 -29.68 35.95 38.54
N ILE A 248 -28.78 36.70 37.91
CA ILE A 248 -27.39 36.34 37.65
C ILE A 248 -26.72 36.00 38.99
N THR A 249 -26.57 34.70 39.26
CA THR A 249 -25.63 34.24 40.29
C THR A 249 -24.28 34.16 39.62
N ALA A 250 -23.36 35.04 40.01
CA ALA A 250 -22.00 35.07 39.48
C ALA A 250 -21.35 33.68 39.60
N PRO A 251 -20.68 33.18 38.56
CA PRO A 251 -20.08 31.85 38.62
C PRO A 251 -18.95 31.84 39.65
N ALA A 252 -19.00 30.85 40.54
CA ALA A 252 -17.91 30.54 41.47
C ALA A 252 -16.60 30.44 40.69
N HIS A 253 -15.63 31.28 41.06
CA HIS A 253 -14.29 31.27 40.51
C HIS A 253 -13.73 29.84 40.56
N LYS A 254 -13.56 29.22 39.38
CA LYS A 254 -12.72 28.02 39.26
C LYS A 254 -11.36 28.40 39.79
N ALA A 255 -10.90 27.70 40.82
CA ALA A 255 -9.53 27.80 41.32
C ALA A 255 -8.58 27.58 40.14
N LYS A 256 -8.06 28.67 39.58
CA LYS A 256 -7.01 28.63 38.57
C LYS A 256 -5.80 28.08 39.27
N GLN A 257 -5.47 26.83 38.98
CA GLN A 257 -4.18 26.28 39.35
C GLN A 257 -3.14 27.17 38.69
N GLN A 258 -2.50 28.01 39.50
CA GLN A 258 -1.63 29.11 39.07
C GLN A 258 -0.32 28.51 38.52
N GLN A 259 -0.38 27.92 37.32
CA GLN A 259 0.81 27.51 36.61
C GLN A 259 1.56 28.76 36.16
N SER A 260 2.89 28.74 36.30
CA SER A 260 3.75 29.78 35.74
C SER A 260 3.45 29.94 34.24
N PRO A 261 3.32 31.18 33.73
CA PRO A 261 2.99 31.43 32.33
C PRO A 261 4.03 30.82 31.38
N THR A 262 5.28 30.69 31.84
CA THR A 262 6.36 30.05 31.10
C THR A 262 6.17 28.54 30.98
N VAL A 263 5.73 27.88 32.06
CA VAL A 263 5.47 26.43 32.07
C VAL A 263 4.26 26.09 31.21
N ALA A 264 3.21 26.92 31.25
CA ALA A 264 2.04 26.80 30.40
C ALA A 264 2.37 26.99 28.91
N LEU A 265 3.26 27.94 28.58
CA LEU A 265 3.71 28.14 27.21
C LEU A 265 4.51 26.93 26.71
N ILE A 266 5.50 26.47 27.46
CA ILE A 266 6.34 25.32 27.09
C ILE A 266 5.49 24.06 26.91
N SER A 267 4.55 23.80 27.83
CA SER A 267 3.66 22.63 27.72
C SER A 267 2.75 22.72 26.49
N SER A 268 2.23 23.91 26.16
CA SER A 268 1.42 24.11 24.95
C SER A 268 2.21 23.90 23.65
N VAL A 269 3.47 24.35 23.59
CA VAL A 269 4.37 24.18 22.44
C VAL A 269 4.71 22.71 22.25
N LEU A 270 5.05 21.99 23.34
CA LEU A 270 5.33 20.56 23.30
C LEU A 270 4.10 19.76 22.89
N ALA A 271 2.91 20.10 23.40
CA ALA A 271 1.66 19.45 23.03
C ALA A 271 1.31 19.66 21.54
N ALA A 272 1.45 20.89 21.04
CA ALA A 272 1.25 21.21 19.62
C ALA A 272 2.24 20.45 18.72
N GLY A 273 3.52 20.39 19.13
CA GLY A 273 4.55 19.64 18.43
C GLY A 273 4.30 18.14 18.41
N ALA A 274 3.95 17.55 19.57
CA ALA A 274 3.61 16.14 19.70
C ALA A 274 2.39 15.77 18.85
N LEU A 275 1.36 16.63 18.83
CA LEU A 275 0.19 16.45 17.97
C LEU A 275 0.58 16.45 16.48
N GLY A 276 1.40 17.41 16.04
CA GLY A 276 1.90 17.46 14.68
C GLY A 276 2.76 16.25 14.31
N ALA A 277 3.59 15.78 15.24
CA ALA A 277 4.44 14.60 15.04
C ALA A 277 3.62 13.32 14.90
N LEU A 278 2.63 13.13 15.76
CA LEU A 278 1.76 11.95 15.79
C LEU A 278 0.85 11.88 14.55
N VAL A 279 0.31 13.02 14.11
CA VAL A 279 -0.64 13.07 12.98
C VAL A 279 0.07 13.03 11.62
N ILE A 280 1.29 13.57 11.52
CA ILE A 280 1.93 13.83 10.21
C ILE A 280 3.31 13.17 10.11
N SER A 281 4.28 13.67 10.89
CA SER A 281 5.66 13.17 10.99
C SER A 281 6.48 14.06 11.93
N SER A 282 7.61 13.57 12.43
CA SER A 282 8.48 14.32 13.35
C SER A 282 8.91 15.70 12.82
N VAL A 283 9.21 15.82 11.53
CA VAL A 283 9.61 17.11 10.91
C VAL A 283 8.47 18.13 10.97
N TRP A 284 7.23 17.69 10.68
CA TRP A 284 6.04 18.55 10.77
C TRP A 284 5.68 18.90 12.22
N GLY A 285 5.91 17.98 13.16
CA GLY A 285 5.78 18.27 14.59
C GLY A 285 6.67 19.42 15.03
N ILE A 286 7.95 19.42 14.62
CA ILE A 286 8.88 20.52 14.92
C ILE A 286 8.39 21.82 14.27
N ALA A 287 8.01 21.80 12.99
CA ALA A 287 7.52 22.98 12.30
C ALA A 287 6.27 23.59 12.98
N ILE A 288 5.32 22.76 13.38
CA ILE A 288 4.09 23.19 14.09
C ILE A 288 4.43 23.72 15.48
N ALA A 289 5.35 23.10 16.22
CA ALA A 289 5.81 23.59 17.52
C ALA A 289 6.45 24.99 17.40
N VAL A 290 7.33 25.19 16.42
CA VAL A 290 7.97 26.48 16.14
C VAL A 290 6.93 27.52 15.75
N LEU A 291 6.02 27.18 14.83
CA LEU A 291 4.97 28.10 14.40
C LEU A 291 4.05 28.50 15.56
N TRP A 292 3.69 27.54 16.43
CA TRP A 292 2.90 27.79 17.63
C TRP A 292 3.64 28.69 18.61
N ALA A 293 4.92 28.42 18.89
CA ALA A 293 5.74 29.23 19.80
C ALA A 293 5.75 30.71 19.37
N VAL A 294 5.86 30.98 18.06
CA VAL A 294 5.90 32.34 17.51
C VAL A 294 4.51 32.99 17.46
N LEU A 295 3.48 32.27 17.00
CA LEU A 295 2.18 32.84 16.64
C LEU A 295 1.05 32.54 17.63
N HIS A 296 1.28 31.87 18.76
CA HIS A 296 0.21 31.50 19.72
C HIS A 296 -0.63 32.71 20.19
N ARG A 297 -0.03 33.91 20.25
CA ARG A 297 -0.74 35.16 20.59
C ARG A 297 -1.62 35.71 19.46
N HIS A 298 -1.52 35.12 18.27
CA HIS A 298 -2.25 35.53 17.06
C HIS A 298 -3.04 34.33 16.51
N PRO A 299 -4.07 33.84 17.24
CA PRO A 299 -4.83 32.65 16.84
C PRO A 299 -5.49 32.78 15.45
N HIS A 300 -5.84 34.00 15.06
CA HIS A 300 -6.37 34.30 13.72
C HIS A 300 -5.35 34.02 12.62
N ALA A 301 -4.07 34.34 12.83
CA ALA A 301 -3.00 34.12 11.85
C ALA A 301 -2.74 32.62 11.67
N ILE A 302 -2.62 31.87 12.77
CA ILE A 302 -2.45 30.41 12.75
C ILE A 302 -3.59 29.73 11.99
N ARG A 303 -4.84 30.11 12.29
CA ARG A 303 -6.01 29.55 11.63
C ARG A 303 -6.03 29.91 10.14
N SER A 304 -5.66 31.14 9.79
CA SER A 304 -5.59 31.57 8.39
C SER A 304 -4.54 30.78 7.60
N ILE A 305 -3.34 30.58 8.17
CA ILE A 305 -2.31 29.71 7.58
C ILE A 305 -2.88 28.30 7.37
N GLY A 306 -3.60 27.78 8.37
CA GLY A 306 -4.24 26.47 8.29
C GLY A 306 -5.24 26.36 7.13
N PHE A 307 -6.15 27.33 6.99
CA PHE A 307 -7.07 27.41 5.86
C PHE A 307 -6.34 27.51 4.51
N SER A 308 -5.30 28.35 4.42
CA SER A 308 -4.51 28.51 3.20
C SER A 308 -3.84 27.20 2.78
N LEU A 309 -3.28 26.43 3.72
CA LEU A 309 -2.68 25.12 3.41
C LEU A 309 -3.70 24.12 2.86
N VAL A 310 -4.89 24.04 3.47
CA VAL A 310 -5.97 23.17 3.00
C VAL A 310 -6.47 23.62 1.62
N ALA A 311 -6.66 24.93 1.41
CA ALA A 311 -7.10 25.48 0.14
C ALA A 311 -6.07 25.24 -0.98
N LEU A 312 -4.78 25.42 -0.70
CA LEU A 312 -3.69 25.13 -1.65
C LEU A 312 -3.61 23.64 -1.97
N ALA A 313 -3.80 22.75 -0.98
CA ALA A 313 -3.86 21.32 -1.20
C ALA A 313 -5.04 20.93 -2.13
N MET A 314 -6.22 21.52 -1.90
CA MET A 314 -7.40 21.31 -2.76
C MET A 314 -7.17 21.86 -4.17
N LEU A 315 -6.58 23.05 -4.30
CA LEU A 315 -6.25 23.63 -5.60
C LEU A 315 -5.24 22.75 -6.37
N TYR A 316 -4.22 22.22 -5.68
CA TYR A 316 -3.28 21.28 -6.26
C TYR A 316 -3.97 20.02 -6.79
N LEU A 317 -4.87 19.42 -5.99
CA LEU A 317 -5.70 18.28 -6.41
C LEU A 317 -6.47 18.57 -7.70
N LEU A 318 -7.17 19.71 -7.76
CA LEU A 318 -7.95 20.12 -8.93
C LEU A 318 -7.10 20.36 -10.18
N ILE A 319 -5.95 21.04 -10.03
CA ILE A 319 -5.02 21.29 -11.13
C ILE A 319 -4.46 19.97 -11.66
N GLN A 320 -4.04 19.08 -10.78
CA GLN A 320 -3.49 17.77 -11.13
C GLN A 320 -4.54 16.89 -11.83
N GLN A 321 -5.76 16.83 -11.28
CA GLN A 321 -6.86 16.08 -11.88
C GLN A 321 -7.22 16.62 -13.28
N LYS A 322 -7.26 17.94 -13.46
CA LYS A 322 -7.56 18.56 -14.76
C LYS A 322 -6.44 18.36 -15.78
N ARG A 323 -5.18 18.42 -15.36
CA ARG A 323 -4.02 18.34 -16.25
C ARG A 323 -3.74 16.92 -16.73
N TYR A 324 -3.92 15.93 -15.86
CA TYR A 324 -3.51 14.55 -16.13
C TYR A 324 -4.68 13.56 -16.25
N GLY A 325 -5.91 13.98 -15.93
CA GLY A 325 -7.11 13.16 -16.16
C GLY A 325 -7.10 11.82 -15.42
N PHE A 326 -6.53 11.75 -14.22
CA PHE A 326 -6.38 10.50 -13.47
C PHE A 326 -7.72 9.77 -13.33
N THR A 327 -7.74 8.49 -13.66
CA THR A 327 -8.92 7.63 -13.51
C THR A 327 -9.20 7.37 -12.03
N ALA A 328 -10.46 7.20 -11.66
CA ALA A 328 -10.84 6.89 -10.28
C ALA A 328 -10.55 5.40 -9.96
N GLY A 329 -9.27 5.06 -9.84
CA GLY A 329 -8.76 3.73 -9.50
C GLY A 329 -8.17 3.64 -8.09
N PHE A 330 -7.67 2.46 -7.73
CA PHE A 330 -6.98 2.22 -6.44
C PHE A 330 -5.71 3.08 -6.27
N ASP A 331 -5.07 3.41 -7.37
CA ASP A 331 -3.89 4.27 -7.46
C ASP A 331 -4.22 5.76 -7.39
N TRP A 332 -5.48 6.17 -7.58
CA TRP A 332 -5.87 7.59 -7.60
C TRP A 332 -5.33 8.40 -6.41
N PRO A 333 -5.48 7.97 -5.13
CA PRO A 333 -4.94 8.74 -3.99
C PRO A 333 -3.41 8.86 -4.01
N SER A 334 -2.71 7.94 -4.66
CA SER A 334 -1.24 7.93 -4.70
C SER A 334 -0.66 9.12 -5.47
N HIS A 335 -1.35 9.60 -6.51
CA HIS A 335 -0.95 10.77 -7.30
C HIS A 335 -0.98 12.09 -6.50
N PHE A 336 -1.74 12.13 -5.41
CA PHE A 336 -1.93 13.34 -4.60
C PHE A 336 -1.23 13.28 -3.24
N ARG A 337 -0.32 12.33 -3.04
CA ARG A 337 0.39 12.12 -1.77
C ARG A 337 1.12 13.38 -1.28
N ARG A 338 1.61 14.22 -2.20
CA ARG A 338 2.27 15.50 -1.89
C ARG A 338 1.35 16.50 -1.19
N ALA A 339 0.05 16.47 -1.46
CA ALA A 339 -0.93 17.38 -0.86
C ALA A 339 -1.37 16.94 0.55
N HIS A 340 -1.16 15.66 0.91
CA HIS A 340 -1.66 15.09 2.16
C HIS A 340 -1.04 15.75 3.40
N ARG A 341 0.30 15.86 3.46
CA ARG A 341 1.00 16.43 4.63
C ARG A 341 0.64 17.91 4.86
N PRO A 342 0.64 18.79 3.83
CA PRO A 342 0.17 20.16 3.97
C PRO A 342 -1.29 20.26 4.43
N ALA A 343 -2.19 19.44 3.88
CA ALA A 343 -3.60 19.45 4.28
C ALA A 343 -3.79 19.07 5.75
N MET A 344 -3.11 18.01 6.22
CA MET A 344 -3.14 17.60 7.62
C MET A 344 -2.52 18.66 8.54
N GLY A 345 -1.40 19.27 8.13
CA GLY A 345 -0.81 20.41 8.83
C GLY A 345 -1.79 21.57 8.97
N GLY A 346 -2.51 21.87 7.89
CA GLY A 346 -3.55 22.90 7.90
C GLY A 346 -4.67 22.61 8.91
N LEU A 347 -5.17 21.37 8.97
CA LEU A 347 -6.19 20.96 9.94
C LEU A 347 -5.71 21.07 11.39
N VAL A 348 -4.46 20.67 11.68
CA VAL A 348 -3.88 20.80 13.03
C VAL A 348 -3.78 22.28 13.43
N LEU A 349 -3.32 23.15 12.53
CA LEU A 349 -3.25 24.60 12.80
C LEU A 349 -4.64 25.21 13.00
N MET A 350 -5.65 24.78 12.23
CA MET A 350 -7.03 25.24 12.42
C MET A 350 -7.59 24.83 13.79
N PHE A 351 -7.29 23.60 14.24
CA PHE A 351 -7.66 23.13 15.57
C PHE A 351 -6.97 23.94 16.67
N LEU A 352 -5.65 24.09 16.58
CA LEU A 352 -4.83 24.85 17.53
C LEU A 352 -5.26 26.31 17.63
N GLY A 353 -5.46 27.00 16.51
CA GLY A 353 -5.94 28.39 16.48
C GLY A 353 -7.36 28.56 17.05
N SER A 354 -8.21 27.54 16.91
CA SER A 354 -9.55 27.53 17.50
C SER A 354 -9.50 27.30 19.02
N TRP A 355 -8.58 26.45 19.48
CA TRP A 355 -8.39 26.17 20.90
C TRP A 355 -7.87 27.39 21.67
N ALA A 356 -6.84 28.09 21.18
CA ALA A 356 -6.32 29.30 21.81
C ALA A 356 -7.38 30.39 22.01
N ARG A 357 -8.33 30.52 21.06
CA ARG A 357 -9.41 31.50 21.17
C ARG A 357 -10.43 31.17 22.28
N SER A 358 -10.57 29.90 22.65
CA SER A 358 -11.49 29.49 23.72
C SER A 358 -10.99 29.87 25.12
N GLU A 359 -9.71 30.22 25.26
CA GLU A 359 -9.11 30.65 26.52
C GLU A 359 -9.16 32.17 26.75
N GLU A 360 -9.52 32.96 25.72
CA GLU A 360 -9.78 34.40 25.91
C GLU A 360 -11.09 34.61 26.68
N PRO A 361 -11.07 35.25 27.87
CA PRO A 361 -12.28 35.58 28.58
C PRO A 361 -13.13 36.52 27.72
N SER A 362 -14.39 36.16 27.49
CA SER A 362 -15.35 37.00 26.77
C SER A 362 -15.43 38.36 27.45
N GLY A 363 -14.84 39.38 26.84
CA GLY A 363 -14.81 40.74 27.38
C GLY A 363 -16.23 41.26 27.63
N GLU A 364 -16.44 41.78 28.84
CA GLU A 364 -17.58 42.63 29.19
C GLU A 364 -17.84 43.66 28.09
N HIS A 365 -19.00 43.57 27.44
CA HIS A 365 -19.57 44.72 26.75
C HIS A 365 -19.81 45.80 27.80
N LYS A 366 -18.93 46.81 27.85
CA LYS A 366 -19.20 48.07 28.54
C LYS A 366 -20.48 48.68 27.95
N ARG A 367 -21.60 48.54 28.66
CA ARG A 367 -22.77 49.40 28.44
C ARG A 367 -22.38 50.80 28.90
N HIS A 368 -22.38 51.75 27.98
CA HIS A 368 -22.40 53.16 28.35
C HIS A 368 -23.73 53.46 29.07
N PRO A 369 -23.71 54.06 30.28
CA PRO A 369 -24.93 54.61 30.85
C PRO A 369 -25.32 55.86 30.05
N ALA A 370 -26.54 55.86 29.51
CA ALA A 370 -27.15 57.07 28.98
C ALA A 370 -27.35 58.07 30.12
N SER A 371 -26.81 59.27 29.96
CA SER A 371 -27.12 60.43 30.81
C SER A 371 -28.52 60.95 30.49
N VAL A 372 -29.27 61.25 31.54
CA VAL A 372 -30.59 61.90 31.57
C VAL A 372 -30.53 63.31 31.01
#